data_AF-A0A9P3FFT0-F1
#
_entry.id   AF-A0A9P3FFT0-F1
#
_cell.length_a   1.000
_cell.length_b   1.000
_cell.length_c   1.000
_cell.angle_alpha   90.00
_cell.angle_beta   90.00
_cell.angle_gamma   90.00
#
_symmetry.space_group_name_H-M   'P 1'
#
loop_
_entity.id
_entity.type
_entity.pdbx_description
1 polymer ?
#
loop_
_entity_poly.entity_id
_entity_poly.type
_entity_poly.pdbx_seq_one_letter_code
_entity_poly.pdbx_strand_id
1 'polypeptide(L)'
;MHLDHKLPWNLLASHLAIIWSHARYTPHATDIFSKGHDDWPKHLEYFRKAFYNTLLEFSQTEANRFQDLRLWKPSSADEILSDTICSLPERIFNLGQHETNSLRHNPIGPQHQSIQYWISRASESQPPSYTSSDGDLADVIKTLLAISAHLCTSEDPAEQKLGHEAFASLLRLNKHPTIPLEKLNHIHWGHSFGVEHLAEDTLRIYLLLNVVDAIRQQQQSKNSERNPQTISIVELDNFRKWARNSLVDFDFPAQNLLHYDFWRSYVDAEEQMQSSNATGLEERVMQDLDPTLTGSEGWSRDDGIALKRYLRTCFGILVRYNVLLSLWYGEDHAKNFWEEQIGYRLEFRQK
;
A
#
# COMPACT_ATOMS: atom_id res chain seq x y z
N MET A 1 -2.76 -2.17 17.25
CA MET A 1 -2.24 -2.35 15.89
C MET A 1 -2.98 -3.48 15.13
N HIS A 2 -2.61 -3.74 13.88
CA HIS A 2 -3.16 -4.84 13.07
C HIS A 2 -2.28 -6.08 13.23
N LEU A 3 -2.91 -7.26 13.39
CA LEU A 3 -2.22 -8.54 13.60
C LEU A 3 -1.28 -8.60 14.83
N ASP A 4 -1.58 -7.85 15.89
CA ASP A 4 -0.79 -7.79 17.14
C ASP A 4 -0.52 -9.15 17.80
N HIS A 5 -1.40 -10.11 17.54
CA HIS A 5 -1.30 -11.47 18.06
C HIS A 5 -0.50 -12.42 17.14
N LYS A 6 -0.27 -12.06 15.87
CA LYS A 6 0.46 -12.89 14.89
C LYS A 6 1.89 -12.38 14.63
N LEU A 7 2.11 -11.07 14.72
CA LEU A 7 3.40 -10.45 14.39
C LEU A 7 4.12 -9.96 15.66
N PRO A 8 5.44 -10.19 15.80
CA PRO A 8 6.17 -9.85 17.01
C PRO A 8 6.57 -8.35 17.04
N TRP A 9 5.60 -7.45 16.94
CA TRP A 9 5.81 -6.00 16.93
C TRP A 9 6.51 -5.49 18.19
N ASN A 10 6.14 -6.02 19.35
CA ASN A 10 6.76 -5.67 20.64
C ASN A 10 8.25 -6.03 20.69
N LEU A 11 8.65 -7.11 20.00
CA LEU A 11 10.04 -7.50 19.89
C LEU A 11 10.82 -6.45 19.09
N LEU A 12 10.29 -6.00 17.93
CA LEU A 12 10.91 -4.91 17.17
C LEU A 12 10.99 -3.62 17.98
N ALA A 13 9.88 -3.20 18.59
CA ALA A 13 9.81 -1.96 19.38
C ALA A 13 10.84 -1.92 20.52
N SER A 14 11.18 -3.08 21.09
CA SER A 14 12.20 -3.18 22.14
C SER A 14 13.57 -2.64 21.71
N HIS A 15 13.90 -2.72 20.42
CA HIS A 15 15.16 -2.23 19.82
C HIS A 15 15.06 -0.82 19.27
N LEU A 16 13.89 -0.20 19.29
CA LEU A 16 13.64 1.07 18.60
C LEU A 16 13.21 2.18 19.57
N ALA A 17 13.53 3.42 19.24
CA ALA A 17 13.08 4.60 19.95
C ALA A 17 12.76 5.72 18.96
N ILE A 18 11.67 6.45 19.20
CA ILE A 18 11.41 7.70 18.51
C ILE A 18 12.21 8.79 19.22
N ILE A 19 13.00 9.56 18.48
CA ILE A 19 13.84 10.64 19.01
C ILE A 19 13.49 11.93 18.27
N TRP A 20 13.21 12.98 19.03
CA TRP A 20 12.99 14.33 18.52
C TRP A 20 14.33 15.04 18.32
N SER A 21 14.51 15.69 17.16
CA SER A 21 15.65 16.55 16.83
C SER A 21 17.02 15.96 17.23
N HIS A 22 17.36 14.81 16.65
CA HIS A 22 18.59 14.10 16.99
C HIS A 22 19.83 14.85 16.49
N ALA A 23 20.59 15.43 17.42
CA ALA A 23 21.74 16.30 17.14
C ALA A 23 22.95 15.63 16.45
N ARG A 24 22.95 14.30 16.31
CA ARG A 24 24.03 13.54 15.64
C ARG A 24 23.95 13.67 14.12
N TYR A 25 22.78 14.00 13.59
CA TYR A 25 22.52 14.11 12.16
C TYR A 25 22.48 15.58 11.75
N THR A 26 22.95 15.91 10.54
CA THR A 26 22.86 17.26 9.97
C THR A 26 22.16 17.17 8.61
N PRO A 27 20.96 17.77 8.43
CA PRO A 27 20.17 18.44 9.47
C PRO A 27 19.74 17.48 10.58
N HIS A 28 19.41 18.03 11.76
CA HIS A 28 18.85 17.23 12.86
C HIS A 28 17.62 16.48 12.39
N ALA A 29 17.45 15.25 12.85
CA ALA A 29 16.38 14.36 12.38
C ALA A 29 15.42 14.00 13.52
N THR A 30 14.12 14.10 13.26
CA THR A 30 13.07 13.55 14.12
C THR A 30 12.57 12.27 13.47
N ASP A 31 12.88 11.11 14.05
CA ASP A 31 12.59 9.81 13.43
C ASP A 31 12.67 8.63 14.44
N ILE A 32 12.51 7.41 13.93
CA ILE A 32 12.78 6.14 14.61
C ILE A 32 14.26 5.79 14.48
N PHE A 33 14.88 5.48 15.62
CA PHE A 33 16.29 5.09 15.71
C PHE A 33 16.45 3.74 16.39
N SER A 34 17.40 2.94 15.90
CA SER A 34 17.84 1.70 16.54
C SER A 34 18.69 1.98 17.77
N LYS A 35 18.40 1.31 18.89
CA LYS A 35 19.10 1.44 20.17
C LYS A 35 20.50 0.82 20.19
N GLY A 36 20.93 0.14 19.11
CA GLY A 36 22.26 -0.48 19.00
C GLY A 36 22.43 -1.69 19.93
N HIS A 37 21.64 -2.75 19.71
CA HIS A 37 21.74 -4.02 20.45
C HIS A 37 22.29 -5.12 19.56
N ASP A 38 23.16 -5.98 20.10
CA ASP A 38 23.78 -7.10 19.36
C ASP A 38 22.77 -8.13 18.82
N ASP A 39 21.55 -8.15 19.38
CA ASP A 39 20.50 -9.09 19.01
C ASP A 39 19.59 -8.55 17.90
N TRP A 40 19.75 -7.28 17.49
CA TRP A 40 18.91 -6.68 16.46
C TRP A 40 18.86 -7.50 15.17
N PRO A 41 19.99 -7.97 14.59
CA PRO A 41 19.94 -8.76 13.36
C PRO A 41 19.12 -10.05 13.52
N LYS A 42 19.26 -10.74 14.66
CA LYS A 42 18.53 -11.97 14.97
C LYS A 42 17.03 -11.72 15.11
N HIS A 43 16.66 -10.66 15.82
CA HIS A 43 15.24 -10.32 16.02
C HIS A 43 14.57 -9.77 14.77
N LEU A 44 15.30 -9.00 13.94
CA LEU A 44 14.83 -8.57 12.64
C LEU A 44 14.59 -9.77 11.72
N GLU A 45 15.51 -10.73 11.67
CA GLU A 45 15.37 -11.96 10.90
C GLU A 45 14.17 -12.81 11.37
N TYR A 46 13.96 -12.92 12.68
CA TYR A 46 12.79 -13.58 13.23
C TYR A 46 11.49 -12.87 12.81
N PHE A 47 11.45 -11.54 12.85
CA PHE A 47 10.30 -10.76 12.41
C PHE A 47 10.03 -10.93 10.91
N ARG A 48 11.07 -10.86 10.05
CA ARG A 48 10.95 -11.07 8.60
C ARG A 48 10.27 -12.41 8.29
N LYS A 49 10.71 -13.49 8.93
CA LYS A 49 10.12 -14.82 8.79
C LYS A 49 8.67 -14.87 9.27
N ALA A 50 8.38 -14.31 10.45
CA ALA A 50 7.02 -14.28 10.99
C ALA A 50 6.07 -13.50 10.08
N PHE A 51 6.52 -12.36 9.55
CA PHE A 51 5.75 -11.53 8.63
C PHE A 51 5.49 -12.27 7.32
N TYR A 52 6.52 -12.81 6.66
CA TYR A 52 6.37 -13.56 5.42
C TYR A 52 5.46 -14.78 5.59
N ASN A 53 5.65 -15.57 6.66
CA ASN A 53 4.80 -16.74 6.91
C ASN A 53 3.33 -16.35 7.12
N THR A 54 3.09 -15.24 7.83
CA THR A 54 1.73 -14.70 7.99
C THR A 54 1.17 -14.27 6.64
N LEU A 55 1.93 -13.52 5.85
CA LEU A 55 1.53 -13.09 4.52
C LEU A 55 1.19 -14.29 3.62
N LEU A 56 2.03 -15.33 3.63
CA LEU A 56 1.85 -16.56 2.87
C LEU A 56 0.58 -17.31 3.29
N GLU A 57 0.32 -17.48 4.59
CA GLU A 57 -0.90 -18.13 5.11
C GLU A 57 -2.17 -17.43 4.60
N PHE A 58 -2.21 -16.10 4.69
CA PHE A 58 -3.33 -15.31 4.19
C PHE A 58 -3.43 -15.35 2.67
N SER A 59 -2.30 -15.34 1.96
CA SER A 59 -2.27 -15.41 0.49
C SER A 59 -2.76 -16.76 -0.03
N GLN A 60 -2.39 -17.86 0.61
CA GLN A 60 -2.89 -19.20 0.28
C GLN A 60 -4.40 -19.29 0.54
N THR A 61 -4.86 -18.77 1.68
CA THR A 61 -6.29 -18.70 2.00
C THR A 61 -7.04 -17.89 0.94
N GLU A 62 -6.50 -16.74 0.55
CA GLU A 62 -7.08 -15.87 -0.46
C GLU A 62 -7.11 -16.56 -1.82
N ALA A 63 -5.98 -17.10 -2.30
CA ALA A 63 -5.90 -17.85 -3.57
C ALA A 63 -6.88 -19.04 -3.62
N ASN A 64 -7.07 -19.74 -2.50
CA ASN A 64 -8.03 -20.85 -2.40
C ASN A 64 -9.48 -20.40 -2.60
N ARG A 65 -9.85 -19.18 -2.18
CA ARG A 65 -11.21 -18.63 -2.44
C ARG A 65 -11.49 -18.45 -3.92
N PHE A 66 -10.45 -18.23 -4.72
CA PHE A 66 -10.55 -18.04 -6.17
C PHE A 66 -10.21 -19.28 -6.99
N GLN A 67 -9.99 -20.43 -6.35
CA GLN A 67 -9.94 -21.71 -7.08
C GLN A 67 -11.27 -21.99 -7.77
N ASP A 68 -12.37 -21.47 -7.21
CA ASP A 68 -13.68 -21.52 -7.82
C ASP A 68 -14.07 -20.17 -8.46
N LEU A 69 -13.35 -19.77 -9.52
CA LEU A 69 -13.68 -18.60 -10.39
C LEU A 69 -15.13 -18.62 -10.94
N ARG A 70 -15.95 -19.63 -10.62
CA ARG A 70 -17.35 -19.78 -11.03
C ARG A 70 -18.30 -18.74 -10.41
N LEU A 71 -17.88 -17.98 -9.39
CA LEU A 71 -18.74 -16.99 -8.72
C LEU A 71 -18.97 -15.72 -9.55
N TRP A 72 -18.02 -15.34 -10.41
CA TRP A 72 -18.22 -14.26 -11.38
C TRP A 72 -18.09 -14.82 -12.80
N LYS A 73 -19.15 -14.64 -13.60
CA LYS A 73 -19.17 -15.04 -15.00
C LYS A 73 -19.38 -13.78 -15.83
N PRO A 74 -18.38 -13.36 -16.62
CA PRO A 74 -18.59 -12.24 -17.53
C PRO A 74 -19.68 -12.58 -18.55
N SER A 75 -20.32 -11.54 -19.05
CA SER A 75 -21.42 -11.65 -20.03
C SER A 75 -20.91 -12.16 -21.38
N SER A 76 -19.62 -12.00 -21.67
CA SER A 76 -18.98 -12.51 -22.88
C SER A 76 -17.59 -13.11 -22.64
N ALA A 77 -17.07 -13.79 -23.67
CA ALA A 77 -15.69 -14.30 -23.64
C ALA A 77 -14.65 -13.16 -23.66
N ASP A 78 -14.99 -11.99 -24.22
CA ASP A 78 -14.09 -10.84 -24.32
C ASP A 78 -14.14 -9.93 -23.08
N GLU A 79 -15.20 -10.00 -22.29
CA GLU A 79 -15.34 -9.15 -21.10
C GLU A 79 -14.45 -9.64 -19.94
N ILE A 80 -13.68 -8.69 -19.37
CA ILE A 80 -12.81 -8.89 -18.21
C ILE A 80 -13.21 -8.05 -17.00
N LEU A 81 -13.91 -6.94 -17.20
CA LEU A 81 -14.44 -6.07 -16.15
C LEU A 81 -15.89 -5.75 -16.48
N SER A 82 -16.77 -5.79 -15.48
CA SER A 82 -18.13 -5.28 -15.63
C SER A 82 -18.16 -3.75 -15.53
N ASP A 83 -19.22 -3.13 -16.05
CA ASP A 83 -19.47 -1.68 -15.90
C ASP A 83 -19.47 -1.24 -14.43
N THR A 84 -19.91 -2.13 -13.53
CA THR A 84 -19.89 -1.86 -12.09
C THR A 84 -18.46 -1.73 -11.61
N ILE A 85 -17.58 -2.68 -11.95
CA ILE A 85 -16.16 -2.60 -11.57
C ILE A 85 -15.47 -1.38 -12.17
N CYS A 86 -15.79 -1.01 -13.41
CA CYS A 86 -15.21 0.16 -14.04
C CYS A 86 -15.56 1.47 -13.33
N SER A 87 -16.77 1.60 -12.78
CA SER A 87 -17.20 2.81 -12.07
C SER A 87 -16.88 2.83 -10.58
N LEU A 88 -16.46 1.70 -9.99
CA LEU A 88 -16.13 1.61 -8.56
C LEU A 88 -15.04 2.57 -8.08
N PRO A 89 -13.93 2.82 -8.82
CA PRO A 89 -12.90 3.77 -8.37
C PRO A 89 -13.46 5.16 -8.08
N GLU A 90 -14.40 5.63 -8.90
CA GLU A 90 -15.09 6.93 -8.71
C GLU A 90 -15.83 6.97 -7.37
N ARG A 91 -16.50 5.88 -7.01
CA ARG A 91 -17.25 5.77 -5.75
C ARG A 91 -16.35 5.60 -4.53
N ILE A 92 -15.33 4.75 -4.62
CA ILE A 92 -14.50 4.35 -3.47
C ILE A 92 -13.50 5.44 -3.11
N PHE A 93 -12.88 6.07 -4.11
CA PHE A 93 -11.82 7.07 -3.91
C PHE A 93 -12.27 8.51 -4.24
N ASN A 94 -13.56 8.71 -4.52
CA ASN A 94 -14.14 10.01 -4.90
C ASN A 94 -13.43 10.64 -6.11
N LEU A 95 -13.28 9.86 -7.18
CA LEU A 95 -12.61 10.27 -8.42
C LEU A 95 -13.60 10.82 -9.43
N GLY A 96 -13.13 11.71 -10.30
CA GLY A 96 -13.81 12.06 -11.54
C GLY A 96 -13.77 10.92 -12.56
N GLN A 97 -14.51 11.08 -13.66
CA GLN A 97 -14.57 10.11 -14.75
C GLN A 97 -13.20 9.89 -15.40
N HIS A 98 -13.06 8.79 -16.15
CA HIS A 98 -11.84 8.49 -16.87
C HIS A 98 -11.54 9.54 -17.95
N GLU A 99 -10.51 10.35 -17.72
CA GLU A 99 -10.04 11.37 -18.67
C GLU A 99 -8.52 11.39 -18.79
N THR A 100 -7.82 11.32 -17.66
CA THR A 100 -6.35 11.36 -17.57
C THR A 100 -5.84 10.34 -16.56
N ASN A 101 -4.54 10.02 -16.61
CA ASN A 101 -3.89 9.18 -15.60
C ASN A 101 -3.41 10.08 -14.45
N SER A 102 -4.33 10.42 -13.55
CA SER A 102 -4.14 11.31 -12.40
C SER A 102 -4.90 10.76 -11.19
N LEU A 103 -4.47 11.13 -9.98
CA LEU A 103 -5.17 10.84 -8.72
C LEU A 103 -6.56 11.47 -8.61
N ARG A 104 -6.97 12.29 -9.57
CA ARG A 104 -8.30 12.91 -9.61
C ARG A 104 -9.25 12.21 -10.57
N HIS A 105 -8.77 11.30 -11.40
CA HIS A 105 -9.56 10.66 -12.44
C HIS A 105 -9.51 9.14 -12.32
N ASN A 106 -10.60 8.50 -12.73
CA ASN A 106 -10.71 7.06 -12.73
C ASN A 106 -9.65 6.45 -13.70
N PRO A 107 -8.76 5.57 -13.24
CA PRO A 107 -7.78 4.91 -14.12
C PRO A 107 -8.41 3.84 -15.02
N ILE A 108 -9.65 3.42 -14.75
CA ILE A 108 -10.34 2.38 -15.49
C ILE A 108 -11.32 2.99 -16.50
N GLY A 109 -10.92 3.04 -17.77
CA GLY A 109 -11.79 3.38 -18.90
C GLY A 109 -12.53 2.18 -19.55
N PRO A 110 -13.48 2.44 -20.46
CA PRO A 110 -14.26 1.40 -21.14
C PRO A 110 -13.41 0.39 -21.93
N GLN A 111 -12.30 0.83 -22.55
CA GLN A 111 -11.44 -0.08 -23.31
C GLN A 111 -10.81 -1.18 -22.45
N HIS A 112 -10.61 -0.94 -21.15
CA HIS A 112 -10.01 -1.91 -20.24
C HIS A 112 -10.91 -3.13 -19.97
N GLN A 113 -12.20 -3.05 -20.31
CA GLN A 113 -13.15 -4.16 -20.19
C GLN A 113 -12.89 -5.28 -21.21
N SER A 114 -12.21 -5.01 -22.33
CA SER A 114 -12.03 -5.96 -23.43
C SER A 114 -10.70 -6.69 -23.33
N ILE A 115 -10.72 -8.03 -23.29
CA ILE A 115 -9.52 -8.87 -23.38
C ILE A 115 -8.75 -8.57 -24.67
N GLN A 116 -9.42 -8.36 -25.81
CA GLN A 116 -8.74 -8.01 -27.06
C GLN A 116 -7.91 -6.73 -26.94
N TYR A 117 -8.34 -5.74 -26.16
CA TYR A 117 -7.56 -4.53 -25.93
C TYR A 117 -6.21 -4.86 -25.26
N TRP A 118 -6.24 -5.66 -24.19
CA TRP A 118 -5.01 -6.10 -23.49
C TRP A 118 -4.06 -6.90 -24.41
N ILE A 119 -4.62 -7.78 -25.25
CA ILE A 119 -3.85 -8.58 -26.23
C ILE A 119 -3.24 -7.68 -27.30
N SER A 120 -4.02 -6.74 -27.83
CA SER A 120 -3.58 -5.81 -28.87
C SER A 120 -2.40 -4.98 -28.37
N ARG A 121 -2.52 -4.40 -27.16
CA ARG A 121 -1.46 -3.60 -26.53
C ARG A 121 -0.17 -4.42 -26.34
N ALA A 122 -0.28 -5.66 -25.86
CA ALA A 122 0.90 -6.53 -25.69
C ALA A 122 1.57 -6.90 -27.03
N SER A 123 0.79 -7.00 -28.10
CA SER A 123 1.23 -7.48 -29.41
C SER A 123 1.96 -6.43 -30.24
N GLU A 124 2.01 -5.17 -29.77
CA GLU A 124 2.83 -4.10 -30.37
C GLU A 124 4.34 -4.36 -30.22
N SER A 125 4.72 -5.21 -29.26
CA SER A 125 6.09 -5.65 -29.03
C SER A 125 6.33 -7.08 -29.54
N GLN A 126 7.58 -7.37 -29.95
CA GLN A 126 8.03 -8.73 -30.24
C GLN A 126 9.27 -9.10 -29.40
N PRO A 127 9.19 -10.10 -28.49
CA PRO A 127 7.99 -10.89 -28.14
C PRO A 127 6.88 -10.04 -27.49
N PRO A 128 5.63 -10.55 -27.41
CA PRO A 128 4.54 -9.82 -26.75
C PRO A 128 4.94 -9.37 -25.35
N SER A 129 4.79 -8.07 -25.08
CA SER A 129 5.21 -7.44 -23.84
C SER A 129 4.51 -6.10 -23.67
N TYR A 130 4.53 -5.60 -22.45
CA TYR A 130 4.21 -4.21 -22.14
C TYR A 130 5.48 -3.39 -21.95
N THR A 131 5.38 -2.09 -22.15
CA THR A 131 6.47 -1.11 -22.01
C THR A 131 6.01 0.08 -21.16
N SER A 132 6.87 1.09 -20.98
CA SER A 132 6.50 2.32 -20.28
C SER A 132 5.33 3.09 -20.90
N SER A 133 4.97 2.84 -22.17
CA SER A 133 3.74 3.39 -22.76
C SER A 133 2.46 2.78 -22.19
N ASP A 134 2.56 1.66 -21.48
CA ASP A 134 1.44 0.88 -20.95
C ASP A 134 1.22 1.10 -19.45
N GLY A 135 1.63 2.27 -18.94
CA GLY A 135 1.40 2.66 -17.55
C GLY A 135 -0.07 2.69 -17.16
N ASP A 136 -0.98 2.96 -18.11
CA ASP A 136 -2.43 2.93 -17.92
C ASP A 136 -2.90 1.52 -17.51
N LEU A 137 -2.33 0.49 -18.12
CA LEU A 137 -2.64 -0.90 -17.79
C LEU A 137 -2.12 -1.28 -16.40
N ALA A 138 -0.95 -0.78 -16.00
CA ALA A 138 -0.45 -0.95 -14.64
C ALA A 138 -1.35 -0.26 -13.61
N ASP A 139 -1.87 0.93 -13.93
CA ASP A 139 -2.82 1.67 -13.09
C ASP A 139 -4.13 0.92 -12.88
N VAL A 140 -4.65 0.26 -13.92
CA VAL A 140 -5.82 -0.62 -13.79
C VAL A 140 -5.54 -1.74 -12.79
N ILE A 141 -4.38 -2.41 -12.88
CA ILE A 141 -4.04 -3.51 -11.95
C ILE A 141 -3.92 -3.00 -10.52
N LYS A 142 -3.19 -1.90 -10.31
CA LYS A 142 -3.03 -1.27 -8.99
C LYS A 142 -4.39 -0.93 -8.37
N THR A 143 -5.30 -0.39 -9.19
CA THR A 143 -6.66 -0.03 -8.77
C THR A 143 -7.50 -1.25 -8.41
N LEU A 144 -7.46 -2.31 -9.21
CA LEU A 144 -8.20 -3.54 -8.93
C LEU A 144 -7.69 -4.24 -7.65
N LEU A 145 -6.38 -4.20 -7.39
CA LEU A 145 -5.80 -4.69 -6.13
C LEU A 145 -6.31 -3.88 -4.94
N ALA A 146 -6.31 -2.54 -5.05
CA ALA A 146 -6.77 -1.65 -3.99
C ALA A 146 -8.27 -1.81 -3.71
N ILE A 147 -9.11 -1.86 -4.74
CA ILE A 147 -10.57 -2.06 -4.63
C ILE A 147 -10.87 -3.42 -4.01
N SER A 148 -10.23 -4.48 -4.50
CA SER A 148 -10.45 -5.81 -3.96
C SER A 148 -10.09 -5.88 -2.47
N ALA A 149 -8.93 -5.34 -2.10
CA ALA A 149 -8.50 -5.30 -0.70
C ALA A 149 -9.44 -4.45 0.18
N HIS A 150 -9.93 -3.32 -0.33
CA HIS A 150 -10.83 -2.43 0.38
C HIS A 150 -12.17 -3.13 0.67
N LEU A 151 -12.81 -3.64 -0.38
CA LEU A 151 -14.17 -4.19 -0.30
C LEU A 151 -14.23 -5.57 0.36
N CYS A 152 -13.19 -6.40 0.28
CA CYS A 152 -13.17 -7.69 0.98
C CYS A 152 -13.12 -7.54 2.51
N THR A 153 -12.86 -6.34 3.02
CA THR A 153 -12.94 -6.04 4.46
C THR A 153 -14.26 -5.39 4.88
N SER A 154 -15.16 -5.14 3.93
CA SER A 154 -16.49 -4.56 4.19
C SER A 154 -17.37 -5.53 4.98
N GLU A 155 -18.29 -4.98 5.78
CA GLU A 155 -19.33 -5.76 6.45
C GLU A 155 -20.50 -6.08 5.50
N ASP A 156 -20.61 -5.38 4.37
CA ASP A 156 -21.64 -5.63 3.36
C ASP A 156 -21.25 -6.80 2.43
N PRO A 157 -22.01 -7.91 2.41
CA PRO A 157 -21.76 -9.02 1.51
C PRO A 157 -21.82 -8.66 0.02
N ALA A 158 -22.59 -7.62 -0.36
CA ALA A 158 -22.65 -7.15 -1.74
C ALA A 158 -21.35 -6.47 -2.15
N GLU A 159 -20.77 -5.65 -1.27
CA GLU A 159 -19.44 -5.06 -1.50
C GLU A 159 -18.35 -6.12 -1.55
N GLN A 160 -18.38 -7.11 -0.65
CA GLN A 160 -17.44 -8.22 -0.69
C GLN A 160 -17.48 -8.96 -2.03
N LYS A 161 -18.66 -9.16 -2.65
CA LYS A 161 -18.78 -9.76 -3.98
C LYS A 161 -18.08 -8.94 -5.05
N LEU A 162 -18.22 -7.61 -5.01
CA LEU A 162 -17.52 -6.71 -5.93
C LEU A 162 -16.00 -6.76 -5.72
N GLY A 163 -15.55 -6.84 -4.47
CA GLY A 163 -14.12 -7.05 -4.16
C GLY A 163 -13.58 -8.37 -4.69
N HIS A 164 -14.36 -9.45 -4.60
CA HIS A 164 -14.01 -10.73 -5.20
C HIS A 164 -14.00 -10.66 -6.74
N GLU A 165 -14.98 -10.00 -7.35
CA GLU A 165 -15.03 -9.81 -8.80
C GLU A 165 -13.78 -9.07 -9.31
N ALA A 166 -13.41 -7.95 -8.69
CA ALA A 166 -12.22 -7.19 -9.06
C ALA A 166 -10.93 -8.04 -9.08
N PHE A 167 -10.75 -8.92 -8.10
CA PHE A 167 -9.59 -9.81 -8.07
C PHE A 167 -9.73 -11.02 -9.01
N ALA A 168 -10.94 -11.55 -9.19
CA ALA A 168 -11.18 -12.60 -10.17
C ALA A 168 -10.86 -12.13 -11.60
N SER A 169 -11.16 -10.87 -11.94
CA SER A 169 -10.77 -10.23 -13.19
C SER A 169 -9.25 -10.22 -13.37
N LEU A 170 -8.49 -9.84 -12.34
CA LEU A 170 -7.02 -9.90 -12.36
C LEU A 170 -6.50 -11.32 -12.60
N LEU A 171 -7.06 -12.30 -11.90
CA LEU A 171 -6.66 -13.71 -12.08
C LEU A 171 -7.02 -14.23 -13.48
N ARG A 172 -8.12 -13.74 -14.07
CA ARG A 172 -8.51 -14.09 -15.44
C ARG A 172 -7.54 -13.46 -16.46
N LEU A 173 -7.13 -12.21 -16.30
CA LEU A 173 -6.08 -11.59 -17.12
C LEU A 173 -4.79 -12.40 -17.02
N ASN A 174 -4.38 -12.73 -15.80
CA ASN A 174 -3.15 -13.47 -15.53
C ASN A 174 -3.12 -14.87 -16.17
N LYS A 175 -4.27 -15.53 -16.26
CA LYS A 175 -4.39 -16.88 -16.85
C LYS A 175 -4.46 -16.86 -18.37
N HIS A 176 -4.63 -15.69 -19.00
CA HIS A 176 -4.77 -15.62 -20.45
C HIS A 176 -3.40 -15.80 -21.13
N PRO A 177 -3.23 -16.78 -22.03
CA PRO A 177 -1.90 -17.19 -22.53
C PRO A 177 -1.18 -16.13 -23.38
N THR A 178 -1.90 -15.13 -23.88
CA THR A 178 -1.34 -14.05 -24.72
C THR A 178 -1.22 -12.72 -23.99
N ILE A 179 -1.55 -12.65 -22.69
CA ILE A 179 -1.42 -11.45 -21.87
C ILE A 179 -0.23 -11.66 -20.92
N PRO A 180 0.91 -10.99 -21.17
CA PRO A 180 2.08 -11.10 -20.31
C PRO A 180 1.97 -10.14 -19.11
N LEU A 181 0.99 -10.40 -18.24
CA LEU A 181 0.59 -9.51 -17.14
C LEU A 181 1.77 -9.17 -16.20
N GLU A 182 2.70 -10.11 -16.02
CA GLU A 182 3.90 -9.95 -15.21
C GLU A 182 4.81 -8.81 -15.70
N LYS A 183 4.75 -8.48 -17.00
CA LYS A 183 5.54 -7.39 -17.59
C LYS A 183 5.12 -6.00 -17.10
N LEU A 184 3.92 -5.86 -16.54
CA LEU A 184 3.47 -4.62 -15.91
C LEU A 184 4.03 -4.44 -14.49
N ASN A 185 4.68 -5.46 -13.91
CA ASN A 185 5.15 -5.40 -12.53
C ASN A 185 6.28 -4.39 -12.32
N HIS A 186 7.24 -4.35 -13.24
CA HIS A 186 8.48 -3.59 -13.14
C HIS A 186 8.62 -2.56 -14.27
N ILE A 187 7.58 -1.74 -14.48
CA ILE A 187 7.63 -0.67 -15.49
C ILE A 187 8.18 0.61 -14.88
N HIS A 188 9.10 1.25 -15.60
CA HIS A 188 9.70 2.51 -15.22
C HIS A 188 10.00 3.41 -16.42
N TRP A 189 9.83 4.74 -16.25
CA TRP A 189 10.37 5.75 -17.16
C TRP A 189 10.64 7.06 -16.41
N GLY A 190 11.91 7.31 -16.07
CA GLY A 190 12.30 8.43 -15.21
C GLY A 190 11.97 8.19 -13.72
N HIS A 191 10.71 7.91 -13.41
CA HIS A 191 10.26 7.31 -12.15
C HIS A 191 9.65 5.92 -12.41
N SER A 192 9.64 5.06 -11.39
CA SER A 192 9.05 3.72 -11.50
C SER A 192 7.59 3.74 -11.07
N PHE A 193 6.72 3.05 -11.80
CA PHE A 193 5.26 3.09 -11.62
C PHE A 193 4.58 1.75 -11.93
N GLY A 194 5.36 0.68 -12.07
CA GLY A 194 4.85 -0.68 -12.18
C GLY A 194 4.00 -1.11 -10.97
N VAL A 195 3.34 -2.25 -11.10
CA VAL A 195 2.43 -2.78 -10.07
C VAL A 195 3.13 -2.95 -8.71
N GLU A 196 4.43 -3.23 -8.70
CA GLU A 196 5.22 -3.41 -7.48
C GLU A 196 5.18 -2.19 -6.54
N HIS A 197 5.07 -0.97 -7.08
CA HIS A 197 5.09 0.28 -6.29
C HIS A 197 3.94 0.36 -5.32
N LEU A 198 2.77 -0.16 -5.72
CA LEU A 198 1.63 -0.25 -4.81
C LEU A 198 1.98 -1.09 -3.59
N ALA A 199 2.63 -2.23 -3.78
CA ALA A 199 3.01 -3.12 -2.67
C ALA A 199 4.14 -2.52 -1.81
N GLU A 200 5.14 -1.90 -2.44
CA GLU A 200 6.26 -1.27 -1.77
C GLU A 200 5.85 -0.12 -0.86
N ASP A 201 5.05 0.82 -1.38
CA ASP A 201 4.57 1.98 -0.64
C ASP A 201 3.57 1.58 0.44
N THR A 202 2.69 0.61 0.12
CA THR A 202 1.75 0.05 1.10
C THR A 202 2.48 -0.64 2.25
N LEU A 203 3.51 -1.45 1.96
CA LEU A 203 4.31 -2.12 2.99
C LEU A 203 5.00 -1.09 3.88
N ARG A 204 5.58 -0.04 3.28
CA ARG A 204 6.31 0.99 4.00
C ARG A 204 5.43 1.70 5.05
N ILE A 205 4.26 2.18 4.65
CA ILE A 205 3.37 2.87 5.61
C ILE A 205 2.75 1.89 6.61
N TYR A 206 2.44 0.66 6.19
CA TYR A 206 1.93 -0.38 7.09
C TYR A 206 2.93 -0.71 8.21
N LEU A 207 4.21 -0.94 7.85
CA LEU A 207 5.26 -1.19 8.85
C LEU A 207 5.46 0.02 9.75
N LEU A 208 5.55 1.23 9.18
CA LEU A 208 5.77 2.46 9.94
C LEU A 208 4.69 2.68 11.00
N LEU A 209 3.42 2.60 10.63
CA LEU A 209 2.29 2.78 11.55
C LEU A 209 2.29 1.77 12.69
N ASN A 210 2.48 0.48 12.39
CA ASN A 210 2.47 -0.56 13.42
C ASN A 210 3.70 -0.48 14.33
N VAL A 211 4.88 -0.11 13.81
CA VAL A 211 6.09 0.10 14.62
C VAL A 211 5.93 1.30 15.55
N VAL A 212 5.39 2.42 15.06
CA VAL A 212 5.13 3.61 15.88
C VAL A 212 4.14 3.29 17.02
N ASP A 213 3.04 2.60 16.71
CA ASP A 213 2.06 2.16 17.73
C ASP A 213 2.73 1.24 18.77
N ALA A 214 3.52 0.25 18.33
CA ALA A 214 4.22 -0.66 19.24
C ALA A 214 5.25 0.04 20.16
N ILE A 215 6.01 1.02 19.63
CA ILE A 215 6.95 1.82 20.44
C ILE A 215 6.18 2.61 21.50
N ARG A 216 5.07 3.26 21.11
CA ARG A 216 4.25 4.08 22.03
C ARG A 216 3.64 3.22 23.14
N GLN A 217 3.10 2.04 22.83
CA GLN A 217 2.57 1.11 23.84
C GLN A 217 3.66 0.66 24.83
N GLN A 218 4.87 0.41 24.34
CA GLN A 218 6.00 0.05 25.21
C GLN A 218 6.45 1.22 26.10
N GLN A 219 6.35 2.47 25.62
CA GLN A 219 6.66 3.65 26.44
C GLN A 219 5.61 3.89 27.52
N GLN A 220 4.32 3.77 27.19
CA GLN A 220 3.21 3.91 28.14
C GLN A 220 3.28 2.88 29.27
N SER A 221 3.61 1.63 28.96
CA SER A 221 3.75 0.57 29.99
C SER A 221 4.96 0.76 30.92
N LYS A 222 5.98 1.53 30.52
CA LYS A 222 7.18 1.79 31.33
C LYS A 222 7.14 3.10 32.11
N ASN A 223 6.41 4.10 31.63
CA ASN A 223 6.44 5.48 32.14
C ASN A 223 5.10 5.92 32.74
N SER A 224 4.50 5.12 33.62
CA SER A 224 3.22 5.46 34.29
C SER A 224 3.23 6.78 35.09
N GLU A 225 4.39 7.44 35.28
CA GLU A 225 4.57 8.65 36.10
C GLU A 225 5.10 9.89 35.35
N ARG A 226 5.49 9.80 34.07
CA ARG A 226 5.95 10.96 33.27
C ARG A 226 5.26 10.96 31.92
N ASN A 227 4.50 12.01 31.60
CA ASN A 227 3.97 12.24 30.26
C ASN A 227 5.14 12.28 29.26
N PRO A 228 5.38 11.21 28.48
CA PRO A 228 6.37 11.29 27.43
C PRO A 228 5.82 12.24 26.36
N GLN A 229 6.62 13.20 25.93
CA GLN A 229 6.28 14.02 24.78
C GLN A 229 6.04 13.07 23.60
N THR A 230 4.78 12.98 23.18
CA THR A 230 4.38 12.02 22.15
C THR A 230 4.55 12.70 20.80
N ILE A 231 5.59 12.31 20.08
CA ILE A 231 5.90 12.85 18.75
C ILE A 231 4.87 12.31 17.76
N SER A 232 4.24 13.21 17.00
CA SER A 232 3.28 12.84 15.97
C SER A 232 3.95 12.07 14.83
N ILE A 233 3.23 11.15 14.20
CA ILE A 233 3.75 10.41 13.04
C ILE A 233 4.11 11.36 11.89
N VAL A 234 3.38 12.46 11.75
CA VAL A 234 3.58 13.45 10.68
C VAL A 234 4.88 14.24 10.85
N GLU A 235 5.42 14.29 12.07
CA GLU A 235 6.73 14.87 12.38
C GLU A 235 7.91 13.95 12.01
N LEU A 236 7.67 12.66 11.78
CA LEU A 236 8.73 11.70 11.49
C LEU A 236 9.25 11.89 10.06
N ASP A 237 10.57 12.02 9.92
CA ASP A 237 11.24 12.14 8.61
C ASP A 237 10.86 10.99 7.66
N ASN A 238 10.76 9.76 8.17
CA ASN A 238 10.34 8.60 7.37
C ASN A 238 8.91 8.71 6.85
N PHE A 239 7.98 9.24 7.64
CA PHE A 239 6.61 9.52 7.19
C PHE A 239 6.61 10.63 6.14
N ARG A 240 7.30 11.75 6.41
CA ARG A 240 7.40 12.89 5.49
C ARG A 240 7.96 12.48 4.12
N LYS A 241 9.02 11.67 4.11
CA LYS A 241 9.60 11.13 2.88
C LYS A 241 8.66 10.20 2.13
N TRP A 242 7.87 9.40 2.86
CA TRP A 242 6.85 8.56 2.24
C TRP A 242 5.73 9.43 1.66
N ALA A 243 5.18 10.36 2.45
CA ALA A 243 4.09 11.24 2.04
C ALA A 243 4.39 12.06 0.77
N ARG A 244 5.64 12.58 0.63
CA ARG A 244 6.10 13.31 -0.57
C ARG A 244 6.01 12.51 -1.87
N ASN A 245 5.98 11.19 -1.78
CA ASN A 245 5.86 10.33 -2.94
C ASN A 245 4.46 9.72 -3.01
N SER A 246 3.93 9.27 -1.88
CA SER A 246 2.73 8.44 -1.87
C SER A 246 1.42 9.22 -1.74
N LEU A 247 1.47 10.55 -1.61
CA LEU A 247 0.29 11.44 -1.58
C LEU A 247 0.28 12.44 -2.75
N VAL A 248 1.21 12.31 -3.70
CA VAL A 248 1.36 13.26 -4.82
C VAL A 248 0.82 12.64 -6.11
N ASP A 249 0.29 13.51 -6.97
CA ASP A 249 -0.21 13.19 -8.29
C ASP A 249 0.96 13.17 -9.30
N PHE A 250 1.42 11.98 -9.66
CA PHE A 250 2.44 11.75 -10.67
C PHE A 250 1.80 11.13 -11.92
N ASP A 251 2.60 10.92 -12.97
CA ASP A 251 2.15 10.12 -14.11
C ASP A 251 1.89 8.67 -13.65
N PHE A 252 0.70 8.14 -13.96
CA PHE A 252 0.24 6.82 -13.57
C PHE A 252 0.30 6.55 -12.05
N PRO A 253 -0.45 7.34 -11.24
CA PRO A 253 -0.25 7.39 -9.79
C PRO A 253 -1.15 6.41 -9.03
N ALA A 254 -1.76 5.42 -9.66
CA ALA A 254 -2.79 4.62 -9.00
C ALA A 254 -2.31 3.86 -7.74
N GLN A 255 -0.99 3.69 -7.56
CA GLN A 255 -0.40 3.20 -6.30
C GLN A 255 -0.76 4.07 -5.08
N ASN A 256 -1.04 5.35 -5.31
CA ASN A 256 -1.29 6.34 -4.28
C ASN A 256 -2.77 6.49 -3.93
N LEU A 257 -3.71 5.92 -4.69
CA LEU A 257 -5.15 6.15 -4.52
C LEU A 257 -5.66 5.92 -3.10
N LEU A 258 -5.35 4.75 -2.52
CA LEU A 258 -5.74 4.41 -1.15
C LEU A 258 -5.10 5.35 -0.13
N HIS A 259 -3.83 5.68 -0.33
CA HIS A 259 -3.06 6.50 0.59
C HIS A 259 -3.55 7.94 0.57
N TYR A 260 -3.74 8.50 -0.62
CA TYR A 260 -4.29 9.83 -0.83
C TYR A 260 -5.69 9.96 -0.24
N ASP A 261 -6.60 9.01 -0.53
CA ASP A 261 -7.97 9.05 -0.01
C ASP A 261 -8.02 9.08 1.53
N PHE A 262 -7.20 8.27 2.19
CA PHE A 262 -7.15 8.24 3.65
C PHE A 262 -6.44 9.46 4.24
N TRP A 263 -5.26 9.83 3.72
CA TRP A 263 -4.39 10.82 4.35
C TRP A 263 -4.69 12.28 3.98
N ARG A 264 -5.42 12.56 2.90
CA ARG A 264 -5.78 13.94 2.49
C ARG A 264 -6.55 14.74 3.54
N SER A 265 -7.22 14.05 4.47
CA SER A 265 -7.94 14.69 5.57
C SER A 265 -7.06 14.99 6.79
N TYR A 266 -5.84 14.44 6.83
CA TYR A 266 -4.90 14.55 7.95
C TYR A 266 -3.64 15.35 7.60
N VAL A 267 -3.31 15.41 6.31
CA VAL A 267 -2.17 16.15 5.76
C VAL A 267 -2.69 17.01 4.62
N ASP A 268 -2.33 18.29 4.58
CA ASP A 268 -2.74 19.17 3.49
C ASP A 268 -1.86 18.88 2.26
N ALA A 269 -2.29 17.84 1.54
CA ALA A 269 -1.68 17.35 0.31
C ALA A 269 -2.09 18.21 -0.91
N GLU A 270 -3.18 18.99 -0.81
CA GLU A 270 -3.72 19.76 -1.94
C GLU A 270 -2.86 20.98 -2.30
N GLU A 271 -2.32 21.72 -1.32
CA GLU A 271 -1.39 22.84 -1.60
C GLU A 271 -0.13 22.37 -2.34
N GLN A 272 0.32 21.13 -2.11
CA GLN A 272 1.50 20.56 -2.77
C GLN A 272 1.24 20.17 -4.22
N MET A 273 0.03 19.67 -4.53
CA MET A 273 -0.35 19.32 -5.90
C MET A 273 -0.46 20.54 -6.83
N GLN A 274 -0.75 21.72 -6.28
CA GLN A 274 -0.86 22.96 -7.09
C GLN A 274 0.50 23.65 -7.31
N SER A 275 1.50 23.33 -6.49
CA SER A 275 2.83 23.92 -6.57
C SER A 275 3.79 22.99 -7.32
N SER A 276 3.90 23.18 -8.63
CA SER A 276 4.89 22.54 -9.51
C SER A 276 6.36 22.80 -9.11
N ASN A 277 6.62 23.62 -8.08
CA ASN A 277 7.92 23.96 -7.53
C ASN A 277 8.05 23.71 -6.01
N ALA A 278 7.14 22.98 -5.35
CA ALA A 278 7.22 22.74 -3.90
C ALA A 278 8.36 21.77 -3.55
N THR A 279 9.57 22.30 -3.37
CA THR A 279 10.77 21.56 -2.94
C THR A 279 10.74 21.13 -1.48
N GLY A 280 9.57 20.99 -0.86
CA GLY A 280 9.45 20.52 0.50
C GLY A 280 8.02 20.56 0.99
N LEU A 281 7.66 19.58 1.82
CA LEU A 281 6.71 19.86 2.90
C LEU A 281 7.27 21.06 3.66
N GLU A 282 6.73 22.25 3.44
CA GLU A 282 6.93 23.34 4.39
C GLU A 282 6.39 22.88 5.76
N GLU A 283 7.09 23.29 6.81
CA GLU A 283 6.84 22.93 8.22
C GLU A 283 5.43 23.30 8.74
N ARG A 284 4.58 23.92 7.92
CA ARG A 284 3.31 24.57 8.30
C ARG A 284 2.03 23.88 7.81
N VAL A 285 2.10 22.75 7.12
CA VAL A 285 0.99 22.22 6.30
C VAL A 285 0.46 20.85 6.80
N MET A 286 0.75 20.50 8.05
CA MET A 286 0.15 19.35 8.72
C MET A 286 -0.86 19.86 9.73
N GLN A 287 -2.14 19.52 9.55
CA GLN A 287 -3.16 19.82 10.55
C GLN A 287 -2.78 19.09 11.86
N ASP A 288 -3.11 19.65 13.02
CA ASP A 288 -2.80 19.09 14.36
C ASP A 288 -3.44 17.70 14.64
N LEU A 289 -4.01 17.06 13.62
CA LEU A 289 -4.77 15.82 13.71
C LEU A 289 -3.90 14.63 13.31
N ASP A 290 -3.42 13.90 14.31
CA ASP A 290 -2.73 12.63 14.10
C ASP A 290 -3.69 11.46 14.39
N PRO A 291 -4.15 10.72 13.36
CA PRO A 291 -5.09 9.60 13.56
C PRO A 291 -4.49 8.46 14.41
N THR A 292 -3.17 8.47 14.59
CA THR A 292 -2.43 7.48 15.39
C THR A 292 -2.26 7.90 16.85
N LEU A 293 -2.70 9.10 17.24
CA LEU A 293 -2.65 9.62 18.62
C LEU A 293 -4.05 9.72 19.21
N THR A 294 -4.45 8.68 19.95
CA THR A 294 -5.70 8.68 20.73
C THR A 294 -5.72 9.84 21.72
N GLY A 295 -6.72 10.73 21.59
CA GLY A 295 -6.88 11.89 22.47
C GLY A 295 -6.14 13.16 22.02
N SER A 296 -5.56 13.17 20.81
CA SER A 296 -5.17 14.43 20.15
C SER A 296 -6.41 15.30 19.87
N GLU A 297 -6.21 16.60 19.76
CA GLU A 297 -7.30 17.54 19.50
C GLU A 297 -7.95 17.22 18.13
N GLY A 298 -9.27 17.02 18.12
CA GLY A 298 -10.01 16.60 16.93
C GLY A 298 -10.05 15.10 16.65
N TRP A 299 -9.32 14.26 17.39
CA TRP A 299 -9.41 12.80 17.24
C TRP A 299 -10.77 12.26 17.69
N SER A 300 -11.41 11.46 16.85
CA SER A 300 -12.68 10.79 17.13
C SER A 300 -12.54 9.26 17.18
N ARG A 301 -13.55 8.59 17.74
CA ARG A 301 -13.64 7.12 17.66
C ARG A 301 -13.66 6.63 16.22
N ASP A 302 -14.25 7.42 15.32
CA ASP A 302 -14.38 7.09 13.91
C ASP A 302 -13.03 7.12 13.20
N ASP A 303 -12.10 8.00 13.58
CA ASP A 303 -10.71 8.00 13.10
C ASP A 303 -9.97 6.71 13.46
N GLY A 304 -10.16 6.23 14.70
CA GLY A 304 -9.59 4.94 15.12
C GLY A 304 -10.15 3.75 14.34
N ILE A 305 -11.43 3.81 13.94
CA ILE A 305 -12.06 2.78 13.08
C ILE A 305 -11.53 2.90 11.65
N ALA A 306 -11.41 4.13 11.13
CA ALA A 306 -10.89 4.40 9.80
C ALA A 306 -9.43 3.94 9.66
N LEU A 307 -8.56 4.26 10.61
CA LEU A 307 -7.16 3.83 10.62
C LEU A 307 -7.03 2.29 10.67
N LYS A 308 -7.85 1.61 11.48
CA LYS A 308 -7.87 0.14 11.51
C LYS A 308 -8.31 -0.45 10.17
N ARG A 309 -9.29 0.16 9.50
CA ARG A 309 -9.75 -0.25 8.18
C ARG A 309 -8.65 -0.04 7.15
N TYR A 310 -8.02 1.14 7.14
CA TYR A 310 -6.88 1.46 6.30
C TYR A 310 -5.73 0.44 6.45
N LEU A 311 -5.32 0.10 7.67
CA LEU A 311 -4.29 -0.91 7.91
C LEU A 311 -4.70 -2.31 7.44
N ARG A 312 -5.97 -2.69 7.62
CA ARG A 312 -6.50 -3.96 7.08
C ARG A 312 -6.46 -3.98 5.56
N THR A 313 -6.86 -2.89 4.90
CA THR A 313 -6.80 -2.74 3.45
C THR A 313 -5.36 -2.80 2.96
N CYS A 314 -4.43 -2.09 3.60
CA CYS A 314 -3.00 -2.15 3.29
C CYS A 314 -2.49 -3.60 3.32
N PHE A 315 -2.74 -4.33 4.41
CA PHE A 315 -2.33 -5.74 4.48
C PHE A 315 -3.04 -6.60 3.43
N GLY A 316 -4.31 -6.33 3.14
CA GLY A 316 -5.08 -7.00 2.08
C GLY A 316 -4.51 -6.80 0.67
N ILE A 317 -3.91 -5.64 0.40
CA ILE A 317 -3.17 -5.38 -0.85
C ILE A 317 -1.92 -6.26 -0.89
N LEU A 318 -1.12 -6.29 0.18
CA LEU A 318 0.09 -7.12 0.24
C LEU A 318 -0.23 -8.60 0.01
N VAL A 319 -1.31 -9.10 0.61
CA VAL A 319 -1.80 -10.48 0.43
C VAL A 319 -2.10 -10.77 -1.04
N ARG A 320 -2.88 -9.91 -1.70
CA ARG A 320 -3.27 -10.10 -3.10
C ARG A 320 -2.11 -9.93 -4.08
N TYR A 321 -1.24 -8.97 -3.82
CA TYR A 321 -0.02 -8.80 -4.59
C TYR A 321 0.89 -10.01 -4.44
N ASN A 322 1.04 -10.59 -3.24
CA ASN A 322 1.81 -11.81 -3.04
C ASN A 322 1.26 -13.00 -3.83
N VAL A 323 -0.07 -13.12 -3.97
CA VAL A 323 -0.70 -14.12 -4.84
C VAL A 323 -0.25 -13.93 -6.29
N LEU A 324 -0.32 -12.70 -6.82
CA LEU A 324 0.13 -12.40 -8.19
C LEU A 324 1.63 -12.63 -8.37
N LEU A 325 2.44 -12.16 -7.43
CA LEU A 325 3.89 -12.32 -7.44
C LEU A 325 4.31 -13.80 -7.47
N SER A 326 3.62 -14.63 -6.68
CA SER A 326 3.82 -16.09 -6.69
C SER A 326 3.38 -16.73 -8.00
N LEU A 327 2.31 -16.24 -8.63
CA LEU A 327 1.85 -16.71 -9.95
C LEU A 327 2.81 -16.31 -11.07
N TRP A 328 3.42 -15.13 -10.99
CA TRP A 328 4.33 -14.60 -12.00
C TRP A 328 5.72 -15.21 -11.95
N TYR A 329 6.27 -15.37 -10.74
CA TYR A 329 7.70 -15.67 -10.56
C TYR A 329 7.97 -16.86 -9.64
N GLY A 330 6.93 -17.48 -9.07
CA GLY A 330 7.05 -18.59 -8.13
C GLY A 330 7.22 -18.16 -6.67
N GLU A 331 6.95 -19.09 -5.75
CA GLU A 331 6.95 -18.84 -4.30
C GLU A 331 8.33 -18.43 -3.77
N ASP A 332 9.42 -19.00 -4.29
CA ASP A 332 10.78 -18.65 -3.86
C ASP A 332 11.15 -17.20 -4.20
N HIS A 333 10.74 -16.73 -5.38
CA HIS A 333 10.94 -15.34 -5.78
C HIS A 333 10.11 -14.41 -4.90
N ALA A 334 8.83 -14.76 -4.68
CA ALA A 334 7.96 -13.97 -3.81
C ALA A 334 8.51 -13.86 -2.38
N LYS A 335 9.03 -14.96 -1.83
CA LYS A 335 9.70 -14.98 -0.54
C LYS A 335 10.89 -14.02 -0.49
N ASN A 336 11.81 -14.12 -1.45
CA ASN A 336 12.99 -13.27 -1.48
C ASN A 336 12.62 -11.79 -1.60
N PHE A 337 11.66 -11.46 -2.47
CA PHE A 337 11.12 -10.11 -2.60
C PHE A 337 10.65 -9.57 -1.24
N TRP A 338 9.79 -10.29 -0.53
CA TRP A 338 9.28 -9.81 0.76
C TRP A 338 10.34 -9.74 1.84
N GLU A 339 11.22 -10.73 1.92
CA GLU A 339 12.33 -10.70 2.87
C GLU A 339 13.21 -9.46 2.64
N GLU A 340 13.59 -9.16 1.40
CA GLU A 340 14.35 -7.96 1.04
C GLU A 340 13.60 -6.66 1.38
N GLN A 341 12.35 -6.55 0.95
CA GLN A 341 11.52 -5.36 1.17
C GLN A 341 11.30 -5.07 2.66
N ILE A 342 10.97 -6.09 3.47
CA ILE A 342 10.79 -5.92 4.92
C ILE A 342 12.11 -5.53 5.58
N GLY A 343 13.22 -6.16 5.18
CA GLY A 343 14.55 -5.84 5.68
C GLY A 343 14.88 -4.37 5.44
N TYR A 344 14.82 -3.94 4.17
CA TYR A 344 15.13 -2.58 3.76
C TYR A 344 14.26 -1.53 4.46
N ARG A 345 12.95 -1.77 4.62
CA ARG A 345 12.03 -0.81 5.26
C ARG A 345 12.17 -0.76 6.79
N LEU A 346 12.87 -1.70 7.41
CA LEU A 346 13.18 -1.74 8.83
C LEU A 346 14.66 -1.41 9.15
N GLU A 347 15.43 -0.96 8.16
CA GLU A 347 16.77 -0.41 8.38
C GLU A 347 16.67 0.99 8.98
N PHE A 348 16.75 1.07 10.31
CA PHE A 348 16.73 2.33 11.04
C PHE A 348 18.13 2.89 11.28
N ARG A 349 18.22 4.22 11.31
CA ARG A 349 19.42 4.95 11.73
C ARG A 349 19.80 4.57 13.16
N GLN A 350 21.09 4.52 13.47
CA GLN A 350 21.56 4.26 14.84
C GLN A 350 21.33 5.47 15.74
N LYS A 351 20.93 5.20 16.98
CA LYS A 351 20.84 6.19 18.06
C LYS A 351 22.20 6.78 18.44
#